data_AF-A6GDE6-F1
#
_entry.id   AF-A6GDE6-F1
#
_cell.length_a   1.000
_cell.length_b   1.000
_cell.length_c   1.000
_cell.angle_alpha   90.00
_cell.angle_beta   90.00
_cell.angle_gamma   90.00
#
_symmetry.space_group_name_H-M   'P 1'
#
loop_
_entity.id
_entity.type
_entity.pdbx_description
1 polymer ?
#
loop_
_entity_poly.entity_id
_entity_poly.type
_entity_poly.pdbx_seq_one_letter_code
_entity_poly.pdbx_strand_id
1 'polypeptide(L)'
;MSALLALLAGCQPEVGDPCRRTIDCGLQGTLSCDVSNAPNDPGNQGECTLENCSFGVCPNEAVCIKVYASEFASVVCDPVEEDRSTDDCLPHEVCLPEGLCGDELRAQTSCRRECKSDADCRDNYSCENTGRNGVYVAPDPDDPDNVVTTRICVPKP
;
A
#
# COMPACT_ATOMS: atom_id res chain seq x y z
N MET A 1 20.35 17.24 45.07
CA MET A 1 19.25 16.34 44.64
C MET A 1 19.11 16.52 43.13
N SER A 2 19.77 15.67 42.34
CA SER A 2 19.67 15.71 40.87
C SER A 2 18.62 14.70 40.44
N ALA A 3 17.52 15.19 39.86
CA ALA A 3 16.49 14.35 39.27
C ALA A 3 16.94 13.89 37.88
N LEU A 4 17.09 12.59 37.68
CA LEU A 4 17.18 11.99 36.35
C LEU A 4 15.81 12.13 35.67
N LEU A 5 15.72 12.98 34.63
CA LEU A 5 14.63 12.91 33.66
C LEU A 5 14.88 11.68 32.76
N ALA A 6 14.18 10.58 33.04
CA ALA A 6 14.04 9.50 32.08
C ALA A 6 13.06 9.95 30.99
N LEU A 7 13.58 10.33 29.82
CA LEU A 7 12.78 10.49 28.61
C LEU A 7 12.21 9.11 28.27
N LEU A 8 10.91 8.92 28.49
CA LEU A 8 10.14 7.83 27.93
C LEU A 8 10.09 8.05 26.41
N ALA A 9 11.12 7.60 25.70
CA ALA A 9 11.01 7.37 24.26
C ALA A 9 10.10 6.14 24.08
N GLY A 10 8.78 6.36 24.13
CA GLY A 10 7.83 5.36 23.65
C GLY A 10 8.11 5.13 22.16
N CYS A 11 8.21 3.87 21.75
CA CYS A 11 8.32 3.55 20.33
C CYS A 11 7.13 4.19 19.60
N GLN A 12 7.42 5.07 18.64
CA GLN A 12 6.41 5.60 17.75
C GLN A 12 5.98 4.44 16.85
N PRO A 13 4.68 4.16 16.71
CA PRO A 13 4.20 3.11 15.81
C PRO A 13 4.53 3.45 14.35
N GLU A 14 4.90 2.42 13.60
CA GLU A 14 5.30 2.47 12.19
C GLU A 14 4.25 1.82 11.29
N VAL A 15 4.37 2.05 9.98
CA VAL A 15 3.53 1.33 9.00
C VAL A 15 3.83 -0.17 9.05
N GLY A 16 2.78 -0.98 9.14
CA GLY A 16 2.85 -2.44 9.25
C GLY A 16 2.91 -2.98 10.68
N ASP A 17 2.97 -2.12 11.70
CA ASP A 17 2.93 -2.55 13.11
C ASP A 17 1.58 -3.19 13.47
N PRO A 18 1.56 -4.20 14.35
CA PRO A 18 0.33 -4.86 14.75
C PRO A 18 -0.55 -3.94 15.61
N CYS A 19 -1.86 -3.97 15.36
CA CYS A 19 -2.82 -3.16 16.11
C CYS A 19 -4.14 -3.90 16.34
N ARG A 20 -4.93 -3.44 17.32
CA ARG A 20 -6.33 -3.86 17.49
C ARG A 20 -7.30 -2.68 17.38
N ARG A 21 -6.81 -1.48 17.64
CA ARG A 21 -7.56 -0.22 17.62
C ARG A 21 -6.67 0.89 17.08
N THR A 22 -7.26 1.95 16.55
CA THR A 22 -6.56 3.12 16.02
C THR A 22 -5.57 3.73 17.02
N ILE A 23 -5.89 3.72 18.32
CA ILE A 23 -5.00 4.27 19.37
C ILE A 23 -3.67 3.51 19.50
N ASP A 24 -3.63 2.24 19.08
CA ASP A 24 -2.41 1.44 19.09
C ASP A 24 -1.42 1.95 18.00
N CYS A 25 -1.94 2.59 16.95
CA CYS A 25 -1.19 3.24 15.87
C CYS A 25 -0.84 4.71 16.17
N GLY A 26 -1.02 5.14 17.42
CA GLY A 26 -0.60 6.45 17.90
C GLY A 26 -1.76 7.43 18.09
N LEU A 27 -1.52 8.41 18.96
CA LEU A 27 -2.52 9.40 19.36
C LEU A 27 -2.65 10.58 18.37
N GLN A 28 -1.70 10.71 17.46
CA GLN A 28 -1.65 11.82 16.50
C GLN A 28 -2.64 11.63 15.33
N GLY A 29 -3.18 10.41 15.15
CA GLY A 29 -4.22 10.10 14.18
C GLY A 29 -3.75 10.01 12.72
N THR A 30 -2.44 10.01 12.47
CA THR A 30 -1.88 9.86 11.13
C THR A 30 -2.02 8.43 10.62
N LEU A 31 -1.73 7.44 11.47
CA LEU A 31 -1.92 6.03 11.13
C LEU A 31 -3.28 5.54 11.64
N SER A 32 -3.95 4.74 10.82
CA SER A 32 -5.18 4.01 11.18
C SER A 32 -4.89 2.52 11.35
N CYS A 33 -5.69 1.85 12.16
CA CYS A 33 -5.61 0.39 12.31
C CYS A 33 -6.52 -0.28 11.28
N ASP A 34 -5.94 -0.84 10.22
CA ASP A 34 -6.64 -1.69 9.26
C ASP A 34 -6.74 -3.12 9.81
N VAL A 35 -7.96 -3.50 10.17
CA VAL A 35 -8.29 -4.81 10.73
C VAL A 35 -8.84 -5.79 9.69
N SER A 36 -8.79 -5.45 8.41
CA SER A 36 -9.38 -6.27 7.33
C SER A 36 -8.78 -7.67 7.26
N ASN A 37 -7.48 -7.79 7.55
CA ASN A 37 -6.78 -9.08 7.60
C ASN A 37 -6.71 -9.71 9.00
N ALA A 38 -7.23 -9.05 10.04
CA ALA A 38 -7.13 -9.56 11.41
C ALA A 38 -7.68 -10.99 11.59
N PRO A 39 -8.80 -11.41 10.96
CA PRO A 39 -9.30 -12.78 11.08
C PRO A 39 -8.33 -13.86 10.58
N ASN A 40 -7.41 -13.52 9.67
CA ASN A 40 -6.42 -14.43 9.12
C ASN A 40 -5.06 -14.33 9.84
N ASP A 41 -4.85 -13.26 10.62
CA ASP A 41 -3.66 -13.09 11.45
C ASP A 41 -3.72 -14.01 12.69
N PRO A 42 -2.67 -14.80 13.00
CA PRO A 42 -2.66 -15.68 14.18
C PRO A 42 -2.87 -14.95 15.51
N GLY A 43 -2.50 -13.66 15.60
CA GLY A 43 -2.71 -12.81 16.77
C GLY A 43 -4.08 -12.13 16.80
N ASN A 44 -4.89 -12.30 15.74
CA ASN A 44 -6.12 -11.57 15.47
C ASN A 44 -5.89 -10.04 15.52
N GLN A 45 -4.84 -9.58 14.82
CA GLN A 45 -4.39 -8.18 14.80
C GLN A 45 -4.45 -7.59 13.39
N GLY A 46 -4.80 -6.30 13.31
CA GLY A 46 -4.67 -5.50 12.11
C GLY A 46 -3.25 -4.97 11.88
N GLU A 47 -3.09 -4.06 10.91
CA GLU A 47 -1.89 -3.23 10.69
C GLU A 47 -2.18 -1.76 10.93
N CYS A 48 -1.17 -1.06 11.44
CA CYS A 48 -1.08 0.37 11.28
C CYS A 48 -0.74 0.71 9.82
N THR A 49 -1.59 1.53 9.20
CA THR A 49 -1.49 1.96 7.79
C THR A 49 -1.83 3.45 7.67
N LEU A 50 -1.36 4.07 6.59
CA LEU A 50 -1.78 5.41 6.16
C LEU A 50 -2.60 5.25 4.88
N GLU A 51 -3.90 5.51 4.97
CA GLU A 51 -4.81 5.46 3.83
C GLU A 51 -4.78 6.77 3.04
N ASN A 52 -5.17 6.71 1.76
CA ASN A 52 -5.24 7.85 0.84
C ASN A 52 -3.89 8.57 0.66
N CYS A 53 -2.79 7.80 0.65
CA CYS A 53 -1.47 8.34 0.37
C CYS A 53 -1.32 8.74 -1.11
N SER A 54 -0.30 9.54 -1.39
CA SER A 54 0.18 9.81 -2.76
C SER A 54 1.67 9.50 -2.84
N PHE A 55 2.24 9.54 -4.04
CA PHE A 55 3.66 9.29 -4.27
C PHE A 55 4.54 10.14 -3.34
N GLY A 56 5.54 9.52 -2.70
CA GLY A 56 6.49 10.18 -1.82
C GLY A 56 5.95 10.64 -0.45
N VAL A 57 4.66 10.43 -0.13
CA VAL A 57 4.06 10.89 1.13
C VAL A 57 4.28 9.92 2.30
N CYS A 58 4.52 8.64 2.01
CA CYS A 58 4.72 7.63 3.05
C CYS A 58 6.01 7.86 3.87
N PRO A 59 6.04 7.41 5.14
CA PRO A 59 7.28 7.32 5.91
C PRO A 59 8.36 6.50 5.20
N ASN A 60 9.63 6.69 5.56
CA ASN A 60 10.77 6.10 4.85
C ASN A 60 10.79 4.55 4.84
N GLU A 61 10.10 3.90 5.76
CA GLU A 61 9.95 2.45 5.83
C GLU A 61 8.84 1.89 4.93
N ALA A 62 8.08 2.77 4.26
CA ALA A 62 6.89 2.42 3.51
C ALA A 62 6.82 3.13 2.16
N VAL A 63 6.06 2.52 1.25
CA VAL A 63 5.77 3.05 -0.08
C VAL A 63 4.28 3.20 -0.26
N CYS A 64 3.85 4.23 -0.99
CA CYS A 64 2.44 4.39 -1.33
C CYS A 64 2.10 3.42 -2.45
N ILE A 65 1.19 2.50 -2.20
CA ILE A 65 0.68 1.61 -3.23
C ILE A 65 -0.70 2.05 -3.68
N LYS A 66 -1.07 1.67 -4.90
CA LYS A 66 -2.41 1.75 -5.45
C LYS A 66 -2.88 0.33 -5.81
N VAL A 67 -4.06 -0.03 -5.33
CA VAL A 67 -4.68 -1.34 -5.56
C VAL A 67 -5.93 -1.16 -6.43
N TYR A 68 -5.93 -1.82 -7.58
CA TYR A 68 -7.11 -2.02 -8.43
C TYR A 68 -7.69 -3.39 -8.11
N ALA A 69 -8.97 -3.43 -7.78
CA ALA A 69 -9.64 -4.70 -7.53
C ALA A 69 -9.82 -5.46 -8.86
N SER A 70 -9.28 -6.68 -8.92
CA SER A 70 -9.23 -7.51 -10.13
C SER A 70 -10.60 -7.87 -10.69
N GLU A 71 -11.65 -7.82 -9.87
CA GLU A 71 -13.04 -8.06 -10.31
C GLU A 71 -13.59 -6.95 -11.21
N PHE A 72 -12.98 -5.76 -11.20
CA PHE A 72 -13.39 -4.62 -12.03
C PHE A 72 -12.57 -4.49 -13.31
N ALA A 73 -11.44 -5.20 -13.42
CA ALA A 73 -10.60 -5.20 -14.60
C ALA A 73 -11.08 -6.25 -15.61
N SER A 74 -11.96 -5.84 -16.54
CA SER A 74 -12.62 -6.77 -17.49
C SER A 74 -12.47 -6.39 -18.97
N VAL A 75 -12.10 -5.15 -19.26
CA VAL A 75 -11.85 -4.67 -20.63
C VAL A 75 -10.36 -4.84 -20.93
N VAL A 76 -10.05 -5.44 -22.09
CA VAL A 76 -8.68 -5.61 -22.57
C VAL A 76 -8.24 -4.35 -23.28
N CYS A 77 -7.00 -3.94 -23.04
CA CYS A 77 -6.37 -2.77 -23.66
C CYS A 77 -4.90 -3.07 -23.96
N ASP A 78 -4.30 -2.29 -24.86
CA ASP A 78 -2.85 -2.30 -25.08
C ASP A 78 -2.21 -1.11 -24.34
N PRO A 79 -1.40 -1.33 -23.29
CA PRO A 79 -0.85 -0.24 -22.49
C PRO A 79 0.12 0.67 -23.27
N VAL A 80 0.58 0.26 -24.46
CA VAL A 80 1.47 1.09 -25.30
C VAL A 80 0.66 2.00 -26.23
N GLU A 81 -0.51 1.55 -26.67
CA GLU A 81 -1.35 2.23 -27.67
C GLU A 81 -2.56 2.95 -27.09
N GLU A 82 -2.95 2.61 -25.85
CA GLU A 82 -4.03 3.29 -25.13
C GLU A 82 -3.75 4.79 -25.03
N ASP A 83 -4.80 5.59 -25.28
CA ASP A 83 -4.78 7.05 -25.37
C ASP A 83 -3.81 7.63 -26.41
N ARG A 84 -3.22 6.79 -27.27
CA ARG A 84 -2.33 7.20 -28.37
C ARG A 84 -2.94 6.90 -29.73
N SER A 85 -3.30 5.65 -29.95
CA SER A 85 -3.90 5.16 -31.20
C SER A 85 -5.17 4.34 -30.99
N THR A 86 -5.36 3.79 -29.78
CA THR A 86 -6.61 3.18 -29.29
C THR A 86 -7.14 3.94 -28.07
N ASP A 87 -8.40 3.73 -27.75
CA ASP A 87 -9.13 4.34 -26.62
C ASP A 87 -10.13 3.27 -26.14
N ASP A 88 -9.56 2.21 -25.55
CA ASP A 88 -10.28 0.99 -25.17
C ASP A 88 -10.87 1.12 -23.75
N CYS A 89 -10.19 1.82 -22.85
CA CYS A 89 -10.63 2.05 -21.48
C CYS A 89 -11.62 3.21 -21.39
N LEU A 90 -12.43 3.23 -20.32
CA LEU A 90 -13.31 4.37 -20.06
C LEU A 90 -12.48 5.59 -19.58
N PRO A 91 -13.00 6.83 -19.69
CA PRO A 91 -12.27 8.04 -19.26
C PRO A 91 -11.87 8.12 -17.77
N HIS A 92 -12.31 7.17 -16.95
CA HIS A 92 -11.98 7.05 -15.53
C HIS A 92 -11.23 5.74 -15.22
N GLU A 93 -10.76 5.07 -16.26
CA GLU A 93 -9.98 3.85 -16.19
C GLU A 93 -8.57 4.11 -16.73
N VAL A 94 -7.63 3.26 -16.36
CA VAL A 94 -6.25 3.28 -16.86
C VAL A 94 -5.88 1.89 -17.36
N CYS A 95 -5.20 1.79 -18.50
CA CYS A 95 -4.71 0.50 -18.98
C CYS A 95 -3.52 0.03 -18.13
N LEU A 96 -3.75 -1.02 -17.33
CA LEU A 96 -2.72 -1.59 -16.48
C LEU A 96 -1.70 -2.38 -17.31
N PRO A 97 -0.46 -2.57 -16.83
CA PRO A 97 0.57 -3.39 -17.46
C PRO A 97 0.15 -4.83 -17.83
N GLU A 98 -0.87 -5.41 -17.20
CA GLU A 98 -1.41 -6.71 -17.61
C GLU A 98 -2.31 -6.67 -18.87
N GLY A 99 -2.54 -5.48 -19.44
CA GLY A 99 -3.41 -5.27 -20.59
C GLY A 99 -4.89 -5.28 -20.23
N LEU A 100 -5.22 -4.81 -19.03
CA LEU A 100 -6.60 -4.71 -18.54
C LEU A 100 -6.87 -3.30 -18.00
N CYS A 101 -8.05 -2.75 -18.31
CA CYS A 101 -8.48 -1.46 -17.80
C CYS A 101 -8.81 -1.54 -16.30
N GLY A 102 -8.17 -0.72 -15.48
CA GLY A 102 -8.42 -0.59 -14.04
C GLY A 102 -9.15 0.71 -13.70
N ASP A 103 -10.18 0.64 -12.87
CA ASP A 103 -11.01 1.79 -12.46
C ASP A 103 -10.28 2.66 -11.41
N GLU A 104 -9.93 3.90 -11.79
CA GLU A 104 -9.27 4.87 -10.91
C GLU A 104 -10.15 5.33 -9.74
N LEU A 105 -11.48 5.34 -9.92
CA LEU A 105 -12.42 5.78 -8.89
C LEU A 105 -12.61 4.73 -7.79
N ARG A 106 -12.33 3.47 -8.10
CA ARG A 106 -12.37 2.34 -7.15
C ARG A 106 -11.00 1.96 -6.62
N ALA A 107 -9.93 2.45 -7.24
CA ALA A 107 -8.58 2.20 -6.78
C ALA A 107 -8.38 2.76 -5.37
N GLN A 108 -7.76 1.97 -4.50
CA GLN A 108 -7.45 2.37 -3.13
C GLN A 108 -5.95 2.56 -2.97
N THR A 109 -5.56 3.62 -2.28
CA THR A 109 -4.15 3.89 -1.98
C THR A 109 -3.88 3.77 -0.49
N SER A 110 -2.82 3.05 -0.14
CA SER A 110 -2.36 2.89 1.25
C SER A 110 -0.85 2.81 1.31
N CYS A 111 -0.25 3.29 2.40
CA CYS A 111 1.17 3.03 2.66
C CYS A 111 1.37 1.58 3.07
N ARG A 112 2.32 0.91 2.43
CA ARG A 112 2.70 -0.46 2.77
C ARG A 112 4.17 -0.51 3.10
N ARG A 113 4.51 -1.24 4.17
CA ARG A 113 5.88 -1.44 4.60
C ARG A 113 6.68 -2.09 3.49
N GLU A 114 7.82 -1.49 3.14
CA GLU A 114 8.76 -2.07 2.19
C GLU A 114 9.55 -3.21 2.84
N CYS A 115 9.97 -4.19 2.03
CA CYS A 115 10.69 -5.36 2.50
C CYS A 115 11.74 -5.82 1.49
N LYS A 116 12.75 -6.57 1.95
CA LYS A 116 13.73 -7.24 1.10
C LYS A 116 13.50 -8.75 1.09
N SER A 117 12.96 -9.28 2.18
CA SER A 117 12.64 -10.68 2.39
C SER A 117 11.45 -10.84 3.33
N ASP A 118 10.89 -12.05 3.40
CA ASP A 118 9.80 -12.37 4.33
C ASP A 118 10.15 -12.11 5.80
N ALA A 119 11.44 -12.12 6.16
CA ALA A 119 11.92 -11.85 7.51
C ALA A 119 11.80 -10.37 7.93
N ASP A 120 11.65 -9.45 6.96
CA ASP A 120 11.39 -8.03 7.23
C ASP A 120 9.90 -7.78 7.53
N CYS A 121 9.05 -8.76 7.23
CA CYS A 121 7.63 -8.72 7.46
C CYS A 121 7.27 -9.40 8.79
N ARG A 122 6.10 -9.03 9.32
CA ARG A 122 5.52 -9.73 10.47
C ARG A 122 5.10 -11.15 10.13
N ASP A 123 4.86 -11.93 11.17
CA ASP A 123 4.30 -13.27 11.02
C ASP A 123 3.01 -13.24 10.17
N ASN A 124 2.82 -14.28 9.36
CA ASN A 124 1.72 -14.39 8.40
C ASN A 124 1.72 -13.38 7.23
N TYR A 125 2.82 -12.66 7.00
CA TYR A 125 3.00 -11.82 5.82
C TYR A 125 4.10 -12.38 4.92
N SER A 126 4.03 -12.12 3.62
CA SER A 126 5.09 -12.41 2.64
C SER A 126 5.57 -11.12 1.97
N CYS A 127 6.83 -11.13 1.54
CA CYS A 127 7.46 -10.01 0.86
C CYS A 127 7.29 -10.13 -0.65
N GLU A 128 6.27 -9.48 -1.20
CA GLU A 128 5.84 -9.61 -2.59
C GLU A 128 6.24 -8.41 -3.44
N ASN A 129 6.49 -8.64 -4.74
CA ASN A 129 6.72 -7.55 -5.69
C ASN A 129 5.41 -6.83 -6.04
N THR A 130 5.48 -5.51 -6.16
CA THR A 130 4.46 -4.69 -6.83
C THR A 130 4.62 -4.77 -8.36
N GLY A 131 3.72 -4.10 -9.09
CA GLY A 131 3.71 -4.07 -10.55
C GLY A 131 2.97 -5.24 -11.19
N ARG A 132 2.14 -5.95 -10.41
CA ARG A 132 1.36 -7.11 -10.87
C ARG A 132 0.09 -7.29 -10.06
N ASN A 133 -0.88 -8.00 -10.62
CA ASN A 133 -2.13 -8.39 -9.97
C ASN A 133 -2.91 -7.19 -9.42
N GLY A 134 -2.89 -6.06 -10.14
CA GLY A 134 -3.59 -4.85 -9.71
C GLY A 134 -2.92 -4.10 -8.55
N VAL A 135 -1.72 -4.47 -8.11
CA VAL A 135 -0.99 -3.77 -7.03
C VAL A 135 0.22 -3.04 -7.58
N TYR A 136 0.20 -1.71 -7.50
CA TYR A 136 1.19 -0.82 -8.11
C TYR A 136 1.74 0.16 -7.09
N VAL A 137 2.94 0.69 -7.32
CA VAL A 137 3.37 1.92 -6.63
C VAL A 137 2.52 3.07 -7.16
N ALA A 138 2.07 3.98 -6.29
CA ALA A 138 1.35 5.17 -6.73
C ALA A 138 2.23 5.97 -7.72
N PRO A 139 1.69 6.43 -8.87
CA PRO A 139 2.50 7.05 -9.90
C PRO A 139 3.11 8.38 -9.43
N ASP A 140 4.33 8.66 -9.87
CA ASP A 140 4.98 9.95 -9.66
C ASP A 140 4.27 11.02 -10.53
N PRO A 141 3.70 12.09 -9.95
CA PRO A 141 3.05 13.13 -10.74
C PRO A 141 4.01 13.87 -11.69
N ASP A 142 5.31 13.88 -11.40
CA ASP A 142 6.32 14.51 -12.26
C ASP A 142 6.80 13.59 -13.40
N ASP A 143 6.61 12.27 -13.26
CA ASP A 143 6.97 11.25 -14.24
C ASP A 143 5.97 10.06 -14.23
N PRO A 144 4.72 10.28 -14.68
CA PRO A 144 3.64 9.30 -14.53
C PRO A 144 3.83 8.05 -15.38
N ASP A 145 4.65 8.12 -16.43
CA ASP A 145 4.96 7.00 -17.33
C ASP A 145 6.03 6.06 -16.74
N ASN A 146 6.74 6.49 -15.69
CA ASN A 146 7.78 5.69 -15.06
C ASN A 146 7.19 4.67 -14.09
N VAL A 147 7.10 3.42 -14.56
CA VAL A 147 6.61 2.31 -13.76
C VAL A 147 7.67 1.88 -12.74
N VAL A 148 7.50 2.35 -11.50
CA VAL A 148 8.33 1.94 -10.36
C VAL A 148 7.81 0.64 -9.76
N THR A 149 8.71 -0.32 -9.54
CA THR A 149 8.40 -1.56 -8.80
C THR A 149 9.25 -1.64 -7.53
N THR A 150 8.67 -2.20 -6.47
CA THR A 150 9.34 -2.45 -5.19
C THR A 150 8.73 -3.70 -4.54
N ARG A 151 9.18 -4.04 -3.34
CA ARG A 151 8.67 -5.16 -2.57
C ARG A 151 8.03 -4.68 -1.28
N ILE A 152 6.85 -5.20 -1.00
CA ILE A 152 6.03 -4.81 0.14
C ILE A 152 5.60 -6.03 0.96
N CYS A 153 5.34 -5.81 2.25
CA CYS A 153 4.73 -6.82 3.09
C CYS A 153 3.22 -6.93 2.78
N VAL A 154 2.79 -8.13 2.42
CA VAL A 154 1.39 -8.44 2.08
C VAL A 154 0.91 -9.60 2.95
N PRO A 155 -0.35 -9.59 3.43
CA PRO A 155 -0.95 -10.75 4.05
C PRO A 155 -0.78 -12.03 3.23
N LYS A 156 -0.43 -13.15 3.88
CA LYS A 156 -0.57 -14.47 3.26
C LYS A 156 -2.06 -14.83 3.11
N PRO A 157 -2.45 -15.47 2.01
CA PRO A 157 -3.82 -15.92 1.78
C PRO A 157 -4.25 -17.04 2.74
#